data_AF-A0A7G8EBY7-F1
#
_entry.id   AF-A0A7G8EBY7-F1
#
_cell.length_a   1.000
_cell.length_b   1.000
_cell.length_c   1.000
_cell.angle_alpha   90.00
_cell.angle_beta   90.00
_cell.angle_gamma   90.00
#
_symmetry.space_group_name_H-M   'P 1'
#
loop_
_entity.id
_entity.type
_entity.pdbx_description
1 polymer ?
#
loop_
_entity_poly.entity_id
_entity_poly.type
_entity_poly.pdbx_seq_one_letter_code
_entity_poly.pdbx_strand_id
1 'polypeptide(L)'
;MPQQLHWTDAEARLFLQAIKTVGTAGGVLALEPITLEMMEAIQRHVLHSSVDLETLEIRHPPDYPALISDQSKRNQLIQILVLIPYVDMNVDPRMVGVVDDFASFLNIAPQTLQDLHQVRDNHLRRLLLDYGRRSMGEFLGLDTPSRFVRGVIAAVHQAIGDASVASRYATLDSYAEGTLGHTFFHWYRDRGWALPGEHKSTSELLVNHDCCHILGGFNTDCAGEMNVAAFQAGLFTDGFGFESLLEVILDFHLGKAFSTSNSIIPPETGQFTPDAAMAGYEKGLACSINLIQDLDFWAIADQPVVELRMKYNIPATPGPLLIKP
;
A
#
# COMPACT_ATOMS: atom_id res chain seq x y z
N MET A 1 -0.85 4.89 15.93
CA MET A 1 -1.81 5.12 14.83
C MET A 1 -1.17 6.13 13.89
N PRO A 2 -1.18 5.86 12.58
CA PRO A 2 -0.78 6.85 11.60
C PRO A 2 -1.63 8.10 11.80
N GLN A 3 -0.99 9.25 11.81
CA GLN A 3 -1.68 10.53 11.71
C GLN A 3 -1.04 11.25 10.54
N GLN A 4 -1.88 11.87 9.74
CA GLN A 4 -1.43 12.79 8.71
C GLN A 4 -0.53 13.86 9.33
N LEU A 5 0.73 13.87 8.92
CA LEU A 5 1.70 14.83 9.41
C LEU A 5 1.40 16.20 8.82
N HIS A 6 1.45 17.24 9.65
CA HIS A 6 1.33 18.62 9.17
C HIS A 6 2.68 19.09 8.61
N TRP A 7 2.72 19.38 7.31
CA TRP A 7 3.86 19.95 6.60
C TRP A 7 3.65 21.45 6.40
N THR A 8 4.55 22.30 6.91
CA THR A 8 4.52 23.74 6.58
C THR A 8 4.87 23.97 5.12
N ASP A 9 4.51 25.11 4.53
CA ASP A 9 4.88 25.45 3.14
C ASP A 9 6.39 25.35 2.87
N ALA A 10 7.21 25.71 3.86
CA ALA A 10 8.66 25.61 3.78
C ALA A 10 9.13 24.14 3.74
N GLU A 11 8.55 23.27 4.58
CA GLU A 11 8.88 21.85 4.60
C GLU A 11 8.29 21.11 3.39
N ALA A 12 7.09 21.49 2.92
CA ALA A 12 6.50 20.96 1.70
C ALA A 12 7.36 21.26 0.49
N ARG A 13 7.89 22.49 0.39
CA ARG A 13 8.90 22.84 -0.62
C ARG A 13 10.11 21.91 -0.53
N LEU A 14 10.68 21.72 0.66
CA LEU A 14 11.83 20.82 0.85
C LEU A 14 11.51 19.38 0.44
N PHE A 15 10.33 18.88 0.77
CA PHE A 15 9.88 17.55 0.37
C PHE A 15 9.88 17.40 -1.17
N LEU A 16 9.26 18.36 -1.86
CA LEU A 16 9.18 18.35 -3.33
C LEU A 16 10.55 18.55 -3.97
N GLN A 17 11.45 19.34 -3.35
CA GLN A 17 12.84 19.45 -3.78
C GLN A 17 13.54 18.10 -3.69
N ALA A 18 13.34 17.33 -2.62
CA ALA A 18 13.95 16.02 -2.46
C ALA A 18 13.49 15.03 -3.52
N ILE A 19 12.19 15.01 -3.82
CA ILE A 19 11.63 14.19 -4.90
C ILE A 19 12.26 14.59 -6.24
N LYS A 20 12.35 15.88 -6.55
CA LYS A 20 12.99 16.38 -7.78
C LYS A 20 14.47 16.00 -7.83
N THR A 21 15.18 16.10 -6.71
CA THR A 21 16.60 15.70 -6.60
C THR A 21 16.76 14.20 -6.89
N VAL A 22 15.91 13.32 -6.35
CA VAL A 22 15.95 11.88 -6.66
C VAL A 22 15.55 11.63 -8.11
N GLY A 23 14.42 12.20 -8.55
CA GLY A 23 13.86 12.10 -9.90
C GLY A 23 14.83 12.45 -11.03
N THR A 24 15.73 13.40 -10.76
CA THR A 24 16.73 13.87 -11.73
C THR A 24 18.13 13.33 -11.45
N ALA A 25 18.28 12.39 -10.50
CA ALA A 25 19.58 11.91 -10.01
C ALA A 25 20.57 13.06 -9.69
N GLY A 26 20.10 14.07 -8.95
CA GLY A 26 20.88 15.26 -8.60
C GLY A 26 21.09 16.24 -9.75
N GLY A 27 20.22 16.23 -10.76
CA GLY A 27 20.30 17.10 -11.94
C GLY A 27 21.08 16.49 -13.11
N VAL A 28 21.47 15.23 -13.02
CA VAL A 28 22.14 14.47 -14.09
C VAL A 28 21.15 14.02 -15.17
N LEU A 29 19.91 13.73 -14.78
CA LEU A 29 18.82 13.28 -15.63
C LEU A 29 17.79 14.38 -15.85
N ALA A 30 17.08 14.31 -16.97
CA ALA A 30 15.85 15.08 -17.14
C ALA A 30 14.78 14.57 -16.14
N LEU A 31 13.86 15.45 -15.75
CA LEU A 31 12.72 15.04 -14.93
C LEU A 31 11.68 14.36 -15.84
N GLU A 32 11.40 13.08 -15.57
CA GLU A 32 10.39 12.33 -16.31
C GLU A 32 8.97 12.84 -16.02
N PRO A 33 8.04 12.83 -17.00
CA PRO A 33 6.67 13.31 -16.81
C PRO A 33 5.94 12.66 -15.64
N ILE A 34 6.05 11.33 -15.49
CA ILE A 34 5.39 10.60 -14.41
C ILE A 34 5.98 10.92 -13.02
N THR A 35 7.25 11.35 -12.95
CA THR A 35 7.82 11.86 -11.70
C THR A 35 7.24 13.22 -11.34
N LEU A 36 6.98 14.09 -12.32
CA LEU A 36 6.28 15.35 -12.11
C LEU A 36 4.83 15.09 -11.64
N GLU A 37 4.11 14.15 -12.25
CA GLU A 37 2.78 13.72 -11.82
C GLU A 37 2.79 13.23 -10.35
N MET A 38 3.82 12.47 -9.96
CA MET A 38 4.01 12.04 -8.57
C MET A 38 4.25 13.22 -7.62
N MET A 39 5.04 14.22 -8.03
CA MET A 39 5.23 15.44 -7.25
C MET A 39 3.92 16.21 -7.06
N GLU A 40 3.11 16.35 -8.10
CA GLU A 40 1.79 16.98 -8.04
C GLU A 40 0.82 16.22 -7.13
N ALA A 41 0.80 14.89 -7.24
CA ALA A 41 -0.03 14.02 -6.40
C ALA A 41 0.36 14.13 -4.92
N ILE A 42 1.65 14.09 -4.59
CA ILE A 42 2.15 14.25 -3.22
C ILE A 42 1.84 15.66 -2.69
N GLN A 43 2.01 16.70 -3.51
CA GLN A 43 1.64 18.07 -3.15
C GLN A 43 0.16 18.17 -2.77
N ARG A 44 -0.72 17.52 -3.54
CA ARG A 44 -2.17 17.54 -3.36
C ARG A 44 -2.65 16.74 -2.15
N HIS A 45 -2.14 15.52 -1.97
CA HIS A 45 -2.70 14.52 -1.07
C HIS A 45 -1.91 14.30 0.22
N VAL A 46 -0.62 14.64 0.25
CA VAL A 46 0.24 14.42 1.42
C VAL A 46 0.62 15.74 2.07
N LEU A 47 1.03 16.71 1.27
CA LEU A 47 1.57 17.98 1.76
C LEU A 47 0.52 19.08 1.88
N HIS A 48 -0.59 18.96 1.13
CA HIS A 48 -1.65 19.97 1.03
C HIS A 48 -1.10 21.39 0.82
N SER A 49 -0.19 21.55 -0.15
CA SER A 49 0.49 22.80 -0.42
C SER A 49 0.29 23.26 -1.87
N SER A 50 0.77 24.46 -2.20
CA SER A 50 0.69 25.05 -3.53
C SER A 50 2.06 25.55 -4.02
N VAL A 51 3.09 24.74 -3.82
CA VAL A 51 4.45 25.07 -4.28
C VAL A 51 4.48 25.03 -5.82
N ASP A 52 5.10 26.03 -6.41
CA ASP A 52 5.39 26.06 -7.85
C ASP A 52 6.49 25.04 -8.18
N LEU A 53 6.12 23.99 -8.92
CA LEU A 53 7.02 22.90 -9.30
C LEU A 53 7.90 23.24 -10.51
N GLU A 54 7.46 24.17 -11.36
CA GLU A 54 8.18 24.55 -12.58
C GLU A 54 9.50 25.22 -12.22
N THR A 55 9.46 26.17 -11.29
CA THR A 55 10.64 26.92 -10.83
C THR A 55 11.37 26.23 -9.66
N LEU A 56 10.96 25.02 -9.27
CA LEU A 56 11.51 24.37 -8.08
C LEU A 56 12.96 23.94 -8.31
N GLU A 57 13.89 24.49 -7.53
CA GLU A 57 15.31 24.13 -7.63
C GLU A 57 15.62 22.80 -6.92
N ILE A 58 16.66 22.10 -7.39
CA ILE A 58 17.21 20.93 -6.71
C ILE A 58 17.88 21.35 -5.40
N ARG A 59 17.70 20.55 -4.35
CA ARG A 59 18.42 20.69 -3.09
C ARG A 59 19.05 19.36 -2.70
N HIS A 60 20.33 19.40 -2.32
CA HIS A 60 21.11 18.19 -2.08
C HIS A 60 20.93 17.64 -0.65
N PRO A 61 21.12 16.33 -0.45
CA PRO A 61 20.92 15.64 0.83
C PRO A 61 21.59 16.25 2.07
N PRO A 62 22.84 16.79 2.02
CA PRO A 62 23.53 17.31 3.21
C PRO A 62 22.81 18.46 3.92
N ASP A 63 21.93 19.18 3.23
CA ASP A 63 21.20 20.32 3.79
C ASP A 63 20.06 19.89 4.71
N TYR A 64 19.47 18.71 4.47
CA TYR A 64 18.18 18.31 5.05
C TYR A 64 18.20 18.07 6.56
N PRO A 65 19.27 17.55 7.19
CA PRO A 65 19.28 17.33 8.64
C PRO A 65 19.06 18.61 9.46
N ALA A 66 19.47 19.76 8.95
CA ALA A 66 19.27 21.06 9.61
C ALA A 66 17.87 21.65 9.34
N LEU A 67 17.23 21.26 8.24
CA LEU A 67 16.01 21.89 7.72
C LEU A 67 14.73 21.13 8.11
N ILE A 68 14.81 19.81 8.25
CA ILE A 68 13.70 18.97 8.72
C ILE A 68 14.18 18.30 10.00
N SER A 69 13.76 18.78 11.17
CA SER A 69 14.21 18.25 12.47
C SER A 69 13.32 17.12 13.02
N ASP A 70 12.05 17.08 12.60
CA ASP A 70 11.07 16.10 13.06
C ASP A 70 11.35 14.70 12.48
N GLN A 71 11.51 13.71 13.35
CA GLN A 71 11.85 12.34 12.95
C GLN A 71 10.74 11.65 12.15
N SER A 72 9.47 11.86 12.50
CA SER A 72 8.35 11.26 11.79
C SER A 72 8.25 11.81 10.37
N LYS A 73 8.49 13.12 10.19
CA LYS A 73 8.58 13.75 8.87
C LYS A 73 9.72 13.18 8.03
N ARG A 74 10.90 13.03 8.61
CA ARG A 74 12.04 12.39 7.91
C ARG A 74 11.72 10.96 7.49
N ASN A 75 11.08 10.19 8.37
CA ASN A 75 10.69 8.81 8.06
C ASN A 75 9.70 8.77 6.89
N GLN A 76 8.65 9.59 6.90
CA GLN A 76 7.69 9.66 5.80
C GLN A 76 8.35 10.13 4.49
N LEU A 77 9.23 11.13 4.57
CA LEU A 77 10.01 11.60 3.43
C LEU A 77 10.80 10.45 2.80
N ILE A 78 11.61 9.72 3.58
CA ILE A 78 12.42 8.62 3.04
C ILE A 78 11.54 7.52 2.43
N GLN A 79 10.42 7.15 3.06
CA GLN A 79 9.53 6.12 2.50
C GLN A 79 9.00 6.51 1.11
N ILE A 80 8.65 7.79 0.92
CA ILE A 80 8.22 8.28 -0.39
C ILE A 80 9.39 8.40 -1.37
N LEU A 81 10.58 8.85 -0.93
CA LEU A 81 11.76 8.92 -1.80
C LEU A 81 12.18 7.54 -2.34
N VAL A 82 11.99 6.47 -1.57
CA VAL A 82 12.24 5.09 -2.00
C VAL A 82 11.33 4.69 -3.18
N LEU A 83 10.13 5.27 -3.31
CA LEU A 83 9.23 4.96 -4.44
C LEU A 83 9.70 5.60 -5.75
N ILE A 84 10.39 6.74 -5.70
CA ILE A 84 10.68 7.56 -6.88
C ILE A 84 11.46 6.80 -7.98
N PRO A 85 12.50 5.99 -7.68
CA PRO A 85 13.17 5.17 -8.69
C PRO A 85 12.30 4.13 -9.41
N TYR A 86 11.13 3.78 -8.86
CA TYR A 86 10.22 2.83 -9.51
C TYR A 86 9.27 3.50 -10.50
N VAL A 87 8.98 4.78 -10.31
CA VAL A 87 7.88 5.47 -10.99
C VAL A 87 8.12 5.54 -12.51
N ASP A 88 9.35 5.74 -12.96
CA ASP A 88 9.71 5.75 -14.39
C ASP A 88 9.96 4.36 -14.99
N MET A 89 9.74 3.30 -14.20
CA MET A 89 9.93 1.89 -14.55
C MET A 89 11.37 1.44 -14.83
N ASN A 90 12.39 2.30 -14.63
CA ASN A 90 13.77 1.97 -14.93
C ASN A 90 14.60 1.51 -13.71
N VAL A 91 14.27 2.00 -12.51
CA VAL A 91 15.05 1.76 -11.28
C VAL A 91 16.54 2.11 -11.50
N ASP A 92 16.79 3.36 -11.93
CA ASP A 92 18.13 3.82 -12.29
C ASP A 92 19.06 3.84 -11.05
N PRO A 93 20.24 3.17 -11.09
CA PRO A 93 21.18 3.14 -9.97
C PRO A 93 21.61 4.52 -9.45
N ARG A 94 21.62 5.55 -10.31
CA ARG A 94 21.97 6.92 -9.93
C ARG A 94 20.88 7.55 -9.06
N MET A 95 19.60 7.30 -9.37
CA MET A 95 18.49 7.74 -8.54
C MET A 95 18.53 7.04 -7.18
N VAL A 96 18.79 5.72 -7.18
CA VAL A 96 18.95 4.93 -5.95
C VAL A 96 20.07 5.48 -5.08
N GLY A 97 21.22 5.86 -5.68
CA GLY A 97 22.32 6.48 -4.95
C GLY A 97 21.95 7.80 -4.28
N VAL A 98 21.08 8.61 -4.89
CA VAL A 98 20.56 9.83 -4.24
C VAL A 98 19.65 9.49 -3.05
N VAL A 99 18.83 8.44 -3.15
CA VAL A 99 18.03 7.97 -2.01
C VAL A 99 18.95 7.49 -0.88
N ASP A 100 20.03 6.77 -1.20
CA ASP A 100 21.05 6.33 -0.24
C ASP A 100 21.70 7.52 0.49
N ASP A 101 22.02 8.59 -0.23
CA ASP A 101 22.55 9.81 0.38
C ASP A 101 21.53 10.44 1.33
N PHE A 102 20.26 10.59 0.93
CA PHE A 102 19.20 11.09 1.80
C PHE A 102 19.05 10.24 3.07
N ALA A 103 19.00 8.92 2.91
CA ALA A 103 18.92 7.97 4.01
C ALA A 103 20.11 8.09 4.97
N SER A 104 21.32 8.22 4.43
CA SER A 104 22.56 8.39 5.19
C SER A 104 22.58 9.70 5.99
N PHE A 105 22.33 10.84 5.34
CA PHE A 105 22.35 12.15 5.99
C PHE A 105 21.23 12.29 7.04
N LEU A 106 20.05 11.72 6.78
CA LEU A 106 18.95 11.74 7.74
C LEU A 106 19.05 10.63 8.81
N ASN A 107 20.03 9.74 8.71
CA ASN A 107 20.25 8.59 9.59
C ASN A 107 19.02 7.67 9.69
N ILE A 108 18.43 7.32 8.55
CA ILE A 108 17.25 6.46 8.43
C ILE A 108 17.54 5.34 7.43
N ALA A 109 17.36 4.09 7.86
CA ALA A 109 17.60 2.91 7.05
C ALA A 109 16.37 1.99 7.07
N PRO A 110 15.31 2.31 6.30
CA PRO A 110 14.11 1.50 6.28
C PRO A 110 14.33 0.21 5.49
N GLN A 111 13.53 -0.81 5.77
CA GLN A 111 13.60 -2.08 5.05
C GLN A 111 13.31 -1.92 3.55
N THR A 112 12.40 -1.02 3.20
CA THR A 112 12.05 -0.64 1.82
C THR A 112 13.26 -0.14 1.02
N LEU A 113 14.25 0.50 1.65
CA LEU A 113 15.49 0.89 0.98
C LEU A 113 16.36 -0.32 0.63
N GLN A 114 16.43 -1.32 1.52
CA GLN A 114 17.12 -2.57 1.21
C GLN A 114 16.41 -3.30 0.07
N ASP A 115 15.08 -3.29 0.08
CA ASP A 115 14.27 -3.89 -0.98
C ASP A 115 14.53 -3.21 -2.33
N LEU A 116 14.65 -1.87 -2.35
CA LEU A 116 15.08 -1.10 -3.52
C LEU A 116 16.46 -1.52 -4.04
N HIS A 117 17.43 -1.77 -3.16
CA HIS A 117 18.73 -2.32 -3.58
C HIS A 117 18.59 -3.69 -4.24
N GLN A 118 17.74 -4.57 -3.70
CA GLN A 118 17.51 -5.89 -4.28
C GLN A 118 16.86 -5.80 -5.67
N VAL A 119 15.97 -4.84 -5.89
CA VAL A 119 15.36 -4.60 -7.21
C VAL A 119 16.42 -4.08 -8.19
N ARG A 120 17.19 -3.06 -7.81
CA ARG A 120 18.30 -2.51 -8.60
C ARG A 120 19.30 -3.60 -9.02
N ASP A 121 19.64 -4.49 -8.08
CA ASP A 121 20.63 -5.56 -8.29
C ASP A 121 20.02 -6.83 -8.92
N ASN A 122 18.74 -6.80 -9.32
CA ASN A 122 18.00 -7.91 -9.92
C ASN A 122 17.95 -9.18 -9.05
N HIS A 123 17.91 -9.01 -7.73
CA HIS A 123 17.79 -10.07 -6.73
C HIS A 123 16.32 -10.36 -6.32
N LEU A 124 15.39 -10.30 -7.27
CA LEU A 124 13.94 -10.39 -7.01
C LEU A 124 13.51 -11.66 -6.27
N ARG A 125 14.16 -12.80 -6.49
CA ARG A 125 13.85 -14.04 -5.74
C ARG A 125 14.19 -13.93 -4.26
N ARG A 126 15.29 -13.27 -3.93
CA ARG A 126 15.70 -13.05 -2.54
C ARG A 126 14.75 -12.05 -1.87
N LEU A 127 14.43 -10.98 -2.59
CA LEU A 127 13.41 -10.02 -2.16
C LEU A 127 12.07 -10.70 -1.87
N LEU A 128 11.59 -11.59 -2.76
CA LEU A 128 10.32 -12.30 -2.58
C LEU A 128 10.32 -13.16 -1.31
N LEU A 129 11.43 -13.85 -1.01
CA LEU A 129 11.56 -14.64 0.22
C LEU A 129 11.59 -13.77 1.48
N ASP A 130 12.34 -12.66 1.43
CA ASP A 130 12.47 -11.73 2.55
C ASP A 130 11.13 -11.02 2.84
N TYR A 131 10.46 -10.51 1.79
CA TYR A 131 9.13 -9.92 1.85
C TYR A 131 8.09 -10.93 2.35
N GLY A 132 8.01 -12.12 1.76
CA GLY A 132 7.07 -13.15 2.16
C GLY A 132 7.19 -13.52 3.64
N ARG A 133 8.43 -13.59 4.17
CA ARG A 133 8.67 -13.83 5.60
C ARG A 133 8.10 -12.73 6.49
N ARG A 134 8.20 -11.46 6.09
CA ARG A 134 7.70 -10.31 6.86
C ARG A 134 6.19 -10.17 6.74
N SER A 135 5.65 -10.26 5.52
CA SER A 135 4.21 -10.21 5.23
C SER A 135 3.44 -11.29 5.99
N MET A 136 3.97 -12.52 6.05
CA MET A 136 3.37 -13.57 6.88
C MET A 136 3.40 -13.26 8.39
N GLY A 137 4.32 -12.43 8.89
CA GLY A 137 4.30 -11.98 10.28
C GLY A 137 3.13 -11.04 10.56
N GLU A 138 2.95 -10.05 9.69
CA GLU A 138 1.95 -8.99 9.80
C GLU A 138 0.52 -9.48 9.58
N PHE A 139 0.27 -10.26 8.52
CA PHE A 139 -1.08 -10.72 8.17
C PHE A 139 -1.65 -11.78 9.11
N LEU A 140 -0.79 -12.46 9.87
CA LEU A 140 -1.20 -13.57 10.71
C LEU A 140 -1.01 -13.30 12.22
N GLY A 141 -0.40 -12.17 12.61
CA GLY A 141 -0.13 -11.83 14.02
C GLY A 141 0.71 -12.91 14.73
N LEU A 142 1.73 -13.43 14.06
CA LEU A 142 2.44 -14.65 14.45
C LEU A 142 3.78 -14.38 15.10
N ASP A 143 3.73 -13.81 16.28
CA ASP A 143 4.94 -13.51 17.06
C ASP A 143 5.69 -14.79 17.50
N THR A 144 5.16 -15.98 17.20
CA THR A 144 5.78 -17.28 17.54
C THR A 144 5.70 -18.31 16.40
N PRO A 145 6.74 -19.17 16.25
CA PRO A 145 6.78 -20.24 15.24
C PRO A 145 5.61 -21.23 15.31
N SER A 146 5.00 -21.43 16.48
CA SER A 146 3.90 -22.38 16.67
C SER A 146 2.54 -21.87 16.16
N ARG A 147 2.31 -20.55 16.25
CA ARG A 147 1.12 -19.92 15.68
C ARG A 147 1.24 -19.89 14.16
N PHE A 148 2.48 -19.73 13.66
CA PHE A 148 2.82 -19.76 12.24
C PHE A 148 2.47 -21.06 11.54
N VAL A 149 2.95 -22.18 12.08
CA VAL A 149 2.62 -23.50 11.51
C VAL A 149 1.10 -23.72 11.47
N ARG A 150 0.37 -23.25 12.50
CA ARG A 150 -1.09 -23.37 12.56
C ARG A 150 -1.82 -22.51 11.52
N GLY A 151 -1.39 -21.27 11.29
CA GLY A 151 -2.01 -20.39 10.30
C GLY A 151 -1.84 -20.89 8.86
N VAL A 152 -0.64 -21.39 8.50
CA VAL A 152 -0.39 -21.98 7.18
C VAL A 152 -1.20 -23.26 6.99
N ILE A 153 -1.26 -24.14 8.00
CA ILE A 153 -2.09 -25.36 7.95
C ILE A 153 -3.57 -24.99 7.78
N ALA A 154 -4.07 -23.99 8.50
CA ALA A 154 -5.45 -23.53 8.38
C ALA A 154 -5.75 -23.00 6.98
N ALA A 155 -4.86 -22.19 6.40
CA ALA A 155 -5.02 -21.68 5.04
C ALA A 155 -5.07 -22.79 3.99
N VAL A 156 -4.18 -23.79 4.10
CA VAL A 156 -4.18 -24.96 3.21
C VAL A 156 -5.46 -25.78 3.41
N HIS A 157 -5.90 -25.99 4.64
CA HIS A 157 -7.14 -26.71 4.94
C HIS A 157 -8.37 -26.01 4.34
N GLN A 158 -8.48 -24.69 4.50
CA GLN A 158 -9.58 -23.91 3.93
C GLN A 158 -9.57 -23.91 2.40
N ALA A 159 -8.39 -23.86 1.76
CA ALA A 159 -8.27 -23.96 0.31
C ALA A 159 -8.71 -25.34 -0.23
N ILE A 160 -8.52 -26.41 0.55
CA ILE A 160 -9.04 -27.76 0.23
C ILE A 160 -10.57 -27.82 0.47
N GLY A 161 -11.05 -27.11 1.48
CA GLY A 161 -12.46 -26.99 1.84
C GLY A 161 -12.69 -27.28 3.31
N ASP A 162 -13.32 -26.33 4.00
CA ASP A 162 -13.77 -26.41 5.39
C ASP A 162 -15.26 -26.07 5.45
N ALA A 163 -16.10 -27.11 5.55
CA ALA A 163 -17.55 -26.96 5.53
C ALA A 163 -18.10 -26.10 6.68
N SER A 164 -17.40 -26.06 7.82
CA SER A 164 -17.83 -25.27 8.98
C SER A 164 -17.61 -23.77 8.73
N VAL A 165 -16.45 -23.42 8.19
CA VAL A 165 -16.10 -22.05 7.79
C VAL A 165 -16.99 -21.61 6.63
N ALA A 166 -17.12 -22.43 5.58
CA ALA A 166 -17.98 -22.13 4.44
C ALA A 166 -19.44 -21.87 4.86
N SER A 167 -20.00 -22.72 5.73
CA SER A 167 -21.36 -22.55 6.25
C SER A 167 -21.53 -21.23 7.01
N ARG A 168 -20.54 -20.85 7.81
CA ARG A 168 -20.52 -19.58 8.52
C ARG A 168 -20.48 -18.37 7.57
N TYR A 169 -19.59 -18.36 6.56
CA TYR A 169 -19.57 -17.29 5.56
C TYR A 169 -20.82 -17.26 4.69
N ALA A 170 -21.46 -18.40 4.43
CA ALA A 170 -22.74 -18.44 3.71
C ALA A 170 -23.87 -17.71 4.44
N THR A 171 -23.81 -17.57 5.78
CA THR A 171 -24.83 -16.83 6.53
C THR A 171 -24.87 -15.33 6.21
N LEU A 172 -23.77 -14.78 5.67
CA LEU A 172 -23.65 -13.36 5.35
C LEU A 172 -24.63 -12.89 4.25
N ASP A 173 -25.11 -13.79 3.39
CA ASP A 173 -26.17 -13.52 2.40
C ASP A 173 -27.46 -12.97 3.05
N SER A 174 -27.76 -13.44 4.26
CA SER A 174 -28.96 -13.04 5.01
C SER A 174 -28.83 -11.68 5.71
N TYR A 175 -27.64 -11.08 5.70
CA TYR A 175 -27.42 -9.78 6.33
C TYR A 175 -28.10 -8.69 5.51
N ALA A 176 -28.47 -7.59 6.16
CA ALA A 176 -29.15 -6.49 5.49
C ALA A 176 -28.26 -5.87 4.40
N GLU A 177 -28.87 -5.49 3.27
CA GLU A 177 -28.17 -4.82 2.17
C GLU A 177 -27.44 -3.55 2.67
N GLY A 178 -26.20 -3.36 2.21
CA GLY A 178 -25.34 -2.24 2.62
C GLY A 178 -24.54 -2.46 3.91
N THR A 179 -24.74 -3.58 4.62
CA THR A 179 -23.86 -4.02 5.72
C THR A 179 -22.54 -4.57 5.18
N LEU A 180 -21.49 -4.57 6.00
CA LEU A 180 -20.17 -5.08 5.59
C LEU A 180 -20.23 -6.56 5.18
N GLY A 181 -20.94 -7.39 5.95
CA GLY A 181 -21.09 -8.81 5.72
C GLY A 181 -21.83 -9.12 4.42
N HIS A 182 -22.97 -8.47 4.18
CA HIS A 182 -23.71 -8.60 2.92
C HIS A 182 -22.85 -8.16 1.74
N THR A 183 -22.16 -7.02 1.88
CA THR A 183 -21.26 -6.49 0.83
C THR A 183 -20.11 -7.47 0.55
N PHE A 184 -19.48 -8.02 1.59
CA PHE A 184 -18.41 -9.01 1.48
C PHE A 184 -18.88 -10.30 0.77
N PHE A 185 -20.05 -10.81 1.14
CA PHE A 185 -20.61 -12.00 0.48
C PHE A 185 -20.79 -11.78 -1.02
N HIS A 186 -21.45 -10.69 -1.41
CA HIS A 186 -21.68 -10.36 -2.81
C HIS A 186 -20.38 -9.98 -3.54
N TRP A 187 -19.40 -9.38 -2.86
CA TRP A 187 -18.08 -9.09 -3.41
C TRP A 187 -17.43 -10.33 -4.04
N TYR A 188 -17.46 -11.45 -3.32
CA TYR A 188 -16.95 -12.74 -3.80
C TYR A 188 -17.87 -13.38 -4.84
N ARG A 189 -19.18 -13.47 -4.56
CA ARG A 189 -20.12 -14.18 -5.43
C ARG A 189 -20.26 -13.55 -6.80
N ASP A 190 -20.35 -12.23 -6.87
CA ASP A 190 -20.53 -11.51 -8.12
C ASP A 190 -19.26 -11.60 -9.00
N ARG A 191 -18.09 -11.85 -8.40
CA ARG A 191 -16.80 -12.10 -9.07
C ARG A 191 -16.56 -13.59 -9.40
N GLY A 192 -17.47 -14.48 -9.00
CA GLY A 192 -17.29 -15.93 -9.16
C GLY A 192 -16.18 -16.51 -8.28
N TRP A 193 -15.82 -15.83 -7.19
CA TRP A 193 -14.82 -16.28 -6.24
C TRP A 193 -15.45 -17.19 -5.17
N ALA A 194 -14.63 -18.11 -4.68
CA ALA A 194 -14.98 -19.01 -3.57
C ALA A 194 -14.84 -18.27 -2.24
N LEU A 195 -15.87 -18.32 -1.40
CA LEU A 195 -15.84 -17.74 -0.05
C LEU A 195 -14.88 -18.52 0.85
N PRO A 196 -14.33 -17.89 1.91
CA PRO A 196 -13.45 -18.60 2.84
C PRO A 196 -14.06 -19.91 3.34
N GLY A 197 -13.26 -20.98 3.29
CA GLY A 197 -13.68 -22.34 3.61
C GLY A 197 -14.29 -23.14 2.45
N GLU A 198 -14.57 -22.52 1.31
CA GLU A 198 -14.96 -23.27 0.10
C GLU A 198 -13.74 -23.82 -0.64
N HIS A 199 -13.94 -24.86 -1.45
CA HIS A 199 -12.86 -25.43 -2.26
C HIS A 199 -12.29 -24.37 -3.22
N LYS A 200 -10.96 -24.24 -3.22
CA LYS A 200 -10.18 -23.18 -3.91
C LYS A 200 -10.39 -21.76 -3.37
N SER A 201 -10.98 -21.60 -2.19
CA SER A 201 -11.07 -20.29 -1.55
C SER A 201 -9.69 -19.77 -1.14
N THR A 202 -9.58 -18.45 -1.12
CA THR A 202 -8.54 -17.79 -0.34
C THR A 202 -8.88 -17.92 1.15
N SER A 203 -7.86 -18.07 1.97
CA SER A 203 -8.01 -18.27 3.42
C SER A 203 -8.61 -17.03 4.09
N GLU A 204 -9.20 -17.20 5.28
CA GLU A 204 -9.64 -16.10 6.17
C GLU A 204 -8.53 -15.06 6.47
N LEU A 205 -7.26 -15.37 6.16
CA LEU A 205 -6.13 -14.44 6.23
C LEU A 205 -6.27 -13.19 5.35
N LEU A 206 -7.03 -13.28 4.26
CA LEU A 206 -7.23 -12.14 3.37
C LEU A 206 -8.46 -11.30 3.74
N VAL A 207 -9.31 -11.74 4.66
CA VAL A 207 -10.57 -11.06 5.00
C VAL A 207 -10.34 -9.58 5.34
N ASN A 208 -9.31 -9.27 6.13
CA ASN A 208 -9.01 -7.89 6.49
C ASN A 208 -8.48 -7.06 5.31
N HIS A 209 -7.71 -7.68 4.40
CA HIS A 209 -7.29 -7.04 3.14
C HIS A 209 -8.48 -6.81 2.21
N ASP A 210 -9.37 -7.78 2.05
CA ASP A 210 -10.59 -7.64 1.25
C ASP A 210 -11.52 -6.57 1.86
N CYS A 211 -11.53 -6.42 3.19
CA CYS A 211 -12.21 -5.31 3.85
C CYS A 211 -11.58 -3.95 3.51
N CYS A 212 -10.29 -3.85 3.24
CA CYS A 212 -9.68 -2.62 2.74
C CYS A 212 -10.24 -2.22 1.36
N HIS A 213 -10.49 -3.17 0.46
CA HIS A 213 -11.18 -2.89 -0.81
C HIS A 213 -12.58 -2.34 -0.58
N ILE A 214 -13.38 -3.02 0.24
CA ILE A 214 -14.77 -2.65 0.47
C ILE A 214 -14.88 -1.31 1.21
N LEU A 215 -14.17 -1.16 2.33
CA LEU A 215 -14.22 0.05 3.15
C LEU A 215 -13.53 1.23 2.44
N GLY A 216 -12.44 1.01 1.72
CA GLY A 216 -11.75 2.05 0.94
C GLY A 216 -12.43 2.39 -0.39
N GLY A 217 -13.26 1.47 -0.91
CA GLY A 217 -13.92 1.58 -2.20
C GLY A 217 -12.95 1.44 -3.38
N PHE A 218 -12.09 0.43 -3.32
CA PHE A 218 -11.12 0.10 -4.37
C PHE A 218 -11.57 -1.16 -5.11
N ASN A 219 -11.47 -1.18 -6.44
CA ASN A 219 -11.73 -2.38 -7.23
C ASN A 219 -10.59 -3.42 -7.06
N THR A 220 -10.70 -4.56 -7.74
CA THR A 220 -9.69 -5.65 -7.76
C THR A 220 -9.04 -5.81 -9.14
N ASP A 221 -9.09 -4.76 -9.98
CA ASP A 221 -8.26 -4.67 -11.18
C ASP A 221 -6.86 -4.16 -10.80
N CYS A 222 -5.90 -4.18 -11.73
CA CYS A 222 -4.52 -3.76 -11.46
C CYS A 222 -4.41 -2.36 -10.83
N ALA A 223 -5.28 -1.42 -11.24
CA ALA A 223 -5.33 -0.07 -10.68
C ALA A 223 -5.94 -0.07 -9.26
N GLY A 224 -6.98 -0.87 -9.04
CA GLY A 224 -7.60 -1.08 -7.73
C GLY A 224 -6.65 -1.69 -6.71
N GLU A 225 -5.88 -2.70 -7.11
CA GLU A 225 -4.82 -3.30 -6.28
C GLU A 225 -3.71 -2.30 -5.94
N MET A 226 -3.35 -1.43 -6.90
CA MET A 226 -2.41 -0.35 -6.64
C MET A 226 -2.94 0.62 -5.56
N ASN A 227 -4.22 1.00 -5.68
CA ASN A 227 -4.84 1.98 -4.80
C ASN A 227 -5.09 1.42 -3.38
N VAL A 228 -5.49 0.15 -3.25
CA VAL A 228 -5.64 -0.49 -1.93
C VAL A 228 -4.28 -0.65 -1.24
N ALA A 229 -3.21 -0.97 -1.98
CA ALA A 229 -1.88 -1.08 -1.40
C ALA A 229 -1.36 0.28 -0.93
N ALA A 230 -1.65 1.35 -1.67
CA ALA A 230 -1.34 2.71 -1.22
C ALA A 230 -2.16 3.10 0.02
N PHE A 231 -3.43 2.72 0.09
CA PHE A 231 -4.23 2.87 1.30
C PHE A 231 -3.65 2.11 2.48
N GLN A 232 -3.23 0.85 2.30
CA GLN A 232 -2.52 0.07 3.31
C GLN A 232 -1.21 0.74 3.73
N ALA A 233 -0.44 1.33 2.81
CA ALA A 233 0.75 2.11 3.15
C ALA A 233 0.46 3.25 4.16
N GLY A 234 -0.74 3.83 4.10
CA GLY A 234 -1.19 4.85 5.06
C GLY A 234 -1.62 4.29 6.42
N LEU A 235 -1.96 2.99 6.52
CA LEU A 235 -2.39 2.33 7.76
C LEU A 235 -1.23 1.93 8.68
N PHE A 236 -0.03 1.73 8.14
CA PHE A 236 1.14 1.25 8.88
C PHE A 236 2.09 2.40 9.26
N THR A 237 2.72 2.28 10.43
CA THR A 237 3.72 3.25 10.92
C THR A 237 5.15 2.71 10.94
N ASP A 238 5.33 1.41 10.71
CA ASP A 238 6.61 0.69 10.74
C ASP A 238 7.25 0.50 9.36
N GLY A 239 6.58 0.97 8.30
CA GLY A 239 7.03 0.86 6.92
C GLY A 239 6.53 -0.38 6.18
N PHE A 240 5.88 -1.34 6.84
CA PHE A 240 5.39 -2.55 6.17
C PHE A 240 4.39 -2.23 5.04
N GLY A 241 3.47 -1.29 5.27
CA GLY A 241 2.50 -0.93 4.24
C GLY A 241 3.15 -0.36 2.96
N PHE A 242 4.33 0.27 3.06
CA PHE A 242 5.09 0.67 1.88
C PHE A 242 5.73 -0.53 1.15
N GLU A 243 6.08 -1.61 1.87
CA GLU A 243 6.52 -2.85 1.22
C GLU A 243 5.39 -3.48 0.39
N SER A 244 4.15 -3.48 0.88
CA SER A 244 2.98 -3.94 0.10
C SER A 244 2.72 -3.06 -1.12
N LEU A 245 2.92 -1.75 -1.02
CA LEU A 245 2.85 -0.86 -2.20
C LEU A 245 3.97 -1.16 -3.20
N LEU A 246 5.19 -1.44 -2.74
CA LEU A 246 6.30 -1.82 -3.61
C LEU A 246 6.03 -3.14 -4.33
N GLU A 247 5.43 -4.12 -3.67
CA GLU A 247 5.02 -5.39 -4.28
C GLU A 247 4.13 -5.17 -5.51
N VAL A 248 3.02 -4.43 -5.35
CA VAL A 248 2.09 -4.19 -6.47
C VAL A 248 2.69 -3.29 -7.56
N ILE A 249 3.60 -2.37 -7.21
CA ILE A 249 4.39 -1.62 -8.20
C ILE A 249 5.26 -2.57 -9.02
N LEU A 250 5.93 -3.55 -8.39
CA LEU A 250 6.74 -4.53 -9.11
C LEU A 250 5.91 -5.39 -10.06
N ASP A 251 4.72 -5.80 -9.63
CA ASP A 251 3.82 -6.66 -10.42
C ASP A 251 3.07 -5.94 -11.54
N PHE A 252 2.45 -4.80 -11.25
CA PHE A 252 1.52 -4.13 -12.17
C PHE A 252 2.06 -2.88 -12.85
N HIS A 253 3.14 -2.29 -12.32
CA HIS A 253 3.81 -1.17 -12.96
C HIS A 253 5.05 -1.60 -13.73
N LEU A 254 5.92 -2.41 -13.12
CA LEU A 254 7.17 -2.88 -13.73
C LEU A 254 7.05 -4.24 -14.44
N GLY A 255 5.90 -4.92 -14.35
CA GLY A 255 5.64 -6.19 -15.03
C GLY A 255 6.57 -7.34 -14.63
N LYS A 256 7.11 -7.34 -13.40
CA LYS A 256 8.15 -8.29 -12.97
C LYS A 256 7.63 -9.66 -12.54
N ALA A 257 6.32 -9.87 -12.50
CA ALA A 257 5.70 -11.10 -11.99
C ALA A 257 6.26 -11.50 -10.61
N PHE A 258 6.45 -10.50 -9.74
CA PHE A 258 7.13 -10.60 -8.47
C PHE A 258 6.38 -11.49 -7.48
N SER A 259 5.14 -11.13 -7.14
CA SER A 259 4.25 -11.95 -6.31
C SER A 259 3.24 -12.75 -7.15
N THR A 260 2.97 -12.28 -8.38
CA THR A 260 1.90 -12.81 -9.24
C THR A 260 2.22 -14.12 -9.96
N SER A 261 3.39 -14.73 -9.71
CA SER A 261 3.83 -15.96 -10.40
C SER A 261 2.85 -17.16 -10.33
N ASN A 262 1.82 -17.11 -9.47
CA ASN A 262 0.66 -18.01 -9.47
C ASN A 262 -0.67 -17.28 -9.14
N SER A 263 -0.74 -15.97 -9.35
CA SER A 263 -1.91 -15.15 -9.01
C SER A 263 -2.98 -15.17 -10.10
N ILE A 264 -4.21 -14.85 -9.69
CA ILE A 264 -5.38 -14.76 -10.58
C ILE A 264 -5.26 -13.55 -11.52
N ILE A 265 -4.59 -12.49 -11.07
CA ILE A 265 -4.34 -11.27 -11.84
C ILE A 265 -2.94 -11.37 -12.46
N PRO A 266 -2.80 -11.33 -13.80
CA PRO A 266 -1.50 -11.36 -14.44
C PRO A 266 -0.74 -10.03 -14.20
N PRO A 267 0.61 -10.05 -14.20
CA PRO A 267 1.39 -8.82 -14.15
C PRO A 267 1.12 -7.94 -15.37
N GLU A 268 1.17 -6.63 -15.15
CA GLU A 268 0.95 -5.59 -16.17
C GLU A 268 2.08 -4.55 -16.14
N THR A 269 2.05 -3.60 -17.07
CA THR A 269 3.03 -2.52 -17.16
C THR A 269 2.34 -1.17 -17.22
N GLY A 270 2.85 -0.18 -16.49
CA GLY A 270 2.34 1.19 -16.59
C GLY A 270 1.04 1.47 -15.84
N GLN A 271 0.62 0.60 -14.89
CA GLN A 271 -0.64 0.77 -14.16
C GLN A 271 -0.55 1.73 -12.96
N PHE A 272 0.65 2.21 -12.59
CA PHE A 272 0.78 3.18 -11.49
C PHE A 272 0.28 4.56 -11.92
N THR A 273 -0.86 4.98 -11.37
CA THR A 273 -1.38 6.35 -11.51
C THR A 273 -1.07 7.13 -10.23
N PRO A 274 -0.12 8.09 -10.25
CA PRO A 274 0.35 8.72 -9.03
C PRO A 274 -0.76 9.41 -8.20
N ASP A 275 -1.67 10.12 -8.86
CA ASP A 275 -2.78 10.83 -8.19
C ASP A 275 -3.72 9.87 -7.45
N ALA A 276 -4.14 8.79 -8.12
CA ALA A 276 -5.02 7.77 -7.53
C ALA A 276 -4.35 7.04 -6.36
N ALA A 277 -3.07 6.68 -6.51
CA ALA A 277 -2.30 6.04 -5.44
C ALA A 277 -2.16 6.97 -4.23
N MET A 278 -1.80 8.24 -4.42
CA MET A 278 -1.64 9.18 -3.31
C MET A 278 -2.98 9.55 -2.65
N ALA A 279 -4.08 9.59 -3.40
CA ALA A 279 -5.42 9.69 -2.83
C ALA A 279 -5.77 8.47 -1.96
N GLY A 280 -5.37 7.27 -2.38
CA GLY A 280 -5.47 6.05 -1.55
C GLY A 280 -4.65 6.16 -0.26
N TYR A 281 -3.39 6.60 -0.38
CA TYR A 281 -2.49 6.80 0.76
C TYR A 281 -3.04 7.83 1.77
N GLU A 282 -3.56 8.96 1.30
CA GLU A 282 -4.23 9.97 2.14
C GLU A 282 -5.41 9.37 2.91
N LYS A 283 -6.27 8.57 2.24
CA LYS A 283 -7.35 7.86 2.93
C LYS A 283 -6.83 6.94 4.03
N GLY A 284 -5.70 6.28 3.81
CA GLY A 284 -5.05 5.41 4.79
C GLY A 284 -4.56 6.20 6.00
N LEU A 285 -3.89 7.33 5.77
CA LEU A 285 -3.42 8.23 6.83
C LEU A 285 -4.56 8.84 7.67
N ALA A 286 -5.74 9.01 7.08
CA ALA A 286 -6.93 9.49 7.78
C ALA A 286 -7.61 8.39 8.62
N CYS A 287 -7.42 7.12 8.27
CA CYS A 287 -8.09 6.00 8.93
C CYS A 287 -7.65 5.88 10.40
N SER A 288 -8.61 5.78 11.31
CA SER A 288 -8.35 5.81 12.76
C SER A 288 -7.92 4.48 13.35
N ILE A 289 -7.91 3.40 12.57
CA ILE A 289 -7.43 2.06 12.96
C ILE A 289 -6.62 1.43 11.82
N ASN A 290 -5.73 0.48 12.14
CA ASN A 290 -5.11 -0.34 11.11
C ASN A 290 -6.07 -1.48 10.76
N LEU A 291 -6.76 -1.40 9.62
CA LEU A 291 -7.74 -2.43 9.21
C LEU A 291 -7.12 -3.82 9.02
N ILE A 292 -5.82 -3.93 8.76
CA ILE A 292 -5.14 -5.23 8.62
C ILE A 292 -4.93 -5.87 9.99
N GLN A 293 -4.46 -5.10 10.98
CA GLN A 293 -4.06 -5.61 12.30
C GLN A 293 -5.21 -5.62 13.32
N ASP A 294 -6.10 -4.63 13.28
CA ASP A 294 -7.03 -4.32 14.38
C ASP A 294 -8.49 -4.71 14.09
N LEU A 295 -8.82 -5.04 12.83
CA LEU A 295 -10.21 -5.31 12.44
C LEU A 295 -10.66 -6.70 12.88
N ASP A 296 -11.70 -6.76 13.71
CA ASP A 296 -12.48 -7.97 13.94
C ASP A 296 -13.72 -7.94 13.04
N PHE A 297 -13.60 -8.59 11.88
CA PHE A 297 -14.67 -8.64 10.86
C PHE A 297 -16.02 -9.07 11.43
N TRP A 298 -16.05 -10.12 12.26
CA TRP A 298 -17.30 -10.71 12.73
C TRP A 298 -18.00 -9.85 13.78
N ALA A 299 -17.26 -9.01 14.50
CA ALA A 299 -17.83 -8.04 15.43
C ALA A 299 -18.53 -6.86 14.74
N ILE A 300 -18.34 -6.68 13.44
CA ILE A 300 -18.85 -5.53 12.68
C ILE A 300 -19.57 -5.90 11.38
N ALA A 301 -19.66 -7.18 11.03
CA ALA A 301 -20.20 -7.62 9.75
C ALA A 301 -21.66 -7.17 9.53
N ASP A 302 -22.45 -7.02 10.59
CA ASP A 302 -23.85 -6.56 10.53
C ASP A 302 -23.99 -5.03 10.48
N GLN A 303 -22.90 -4.27 10.57
CA GLN A 303 -22.92 -2.80 10.56
C GLN A 303 -22.90 -2.25 9.13
N PRO A 304 -23.62 -1.16 8.83
CA PRO A 304 -23.57 -0.49 7.53
C PRO A 304 -22.17 -0.02 7.16
N VAL A 305 -21.73 -0.27 5.92
CA VAL A 305 -20.41 0.14 5.42
C VAL A 305 -20.19 1.65 5.54
N VAL A 306 -21.23 2.44 5.26
CA VAL A 306 -21.18 3.91 5.37
C VAL A 306 -20.93 4.36 6.81
N GLU A 307 -21.53 3.69 7.80
CA GLU A 307 -21.31 3.98 9.21
C GLU A 307 -19.91 3.57 9.66
N LEU A 308 -19.41 2.43 9.18
CA LEU A 308 -18.04 1.99 9.45
C LEU A 308 -16.99 2.95 8.88
N ARG A 309 -17.20 3.46 7.65
CA ARG A 309 -16.32 4.50 7.06
C ARG A 309 -16.26 5.74 7.94
N MET A 310 -17.42 6.24 8.41
CA MET A 310 -17.47 7.39 9.33
C MET A 310 -16.78 7.08 10.67
N LYS A 311 -17.08 5.91 11.25
CA LYS A 311 -16.50 5.45 12.53
C LYS A 311 -14.98 5.37 12.49
N TYR A 312 -14.43 4.90 11.37
CA TYR A 312 -12.99 4.75 11.17
C TYR A 312 -12.34 5.93 10.47
N ASN A 313 -13.05 7.05 10.29
CA ASN A 313 -12.55 8.25 9.62
C ASN A 313 -11.99 7.99 8.21
N ILE A 314 -12.56 7.03 7.49
CA ILE A 314 -12.22 6.72 6.10
C ILE A 314 -12.97 7.72 5.22
N PRO A 315 -12.28 8.58 4.44
CA PRO A 315 -12.94 9.55 3.57
C PRO A 315 -13.93 8.90 2.62
N ALA A 316 -15.06 9.57 2.39
CA ALA A 316 -16.15 9.03 1.59
C ALA A 316 -15.69 8.70 0.16
N THR A 317 -16.00 7.49 -0.30
CA THR A 317 -15.79 7.08 -1.69
C THR A 317 -17.10 7.25 -2.47
N PRO A 318 -17.13 8.07 -3.54
CA PRO A 318 -18.31 8.18 -4.40
C PRO A 318 -18.54 6.89 -5.18
N GLY A 319 -19.81 6.56 -5.47
CA GLY A 319 -20.18 5.37 -6.25
C GLY A 319 -20.88 4.28 -5.43
N PRO A 320 -21.19 3.13 -6.05
CA PRO A 320 -21.86 2.02 -5.38
C PRO A 320 -20.93 1.36 -4.34
N LEU A 321 -21.52 0.81 -3.27
CA LEU A 321 -20.77 0.02 -2.28
C LEU A 321 -20.22 -1.27 -2.90
N LEU A 322 -21.05 -1.95 -3.69
CA LEU A 322 -20.65 -3.09 -4.50
C LEU A 322 -20.09 -2.59 -5.84
N ILE A 323 -18.76 -2.48 -5.91
CA ILE A 323 -18.06 -2.23 -7.16
C ILE A 323 -18.15 -3.52 -7.98
N LYS A 324 -18.69 -3.43 -9.20
CA LYS A 324 -18.79 -4.56 -10.10
C LYS A 324 -17.39 -4.97 -10.61
N PRO A 325 -17.18 -6.27 -10.89
CA PRO A 325 -15.92 -6.77 -11.44
C PRO A 325 -15.46 -6.00 -12.67
#